data_AF-A0A4R8DYY7-F1
#
_entry.id   AF-A0A4R8DYY7-F1
#
_cell.length_a   1.000
_cell.length_b   1.000
_cell.length_c   1.000
_cell.angle_alpha   90.00
_cell.angle_beta   90.00
_cell.angle_gamma   90.00
#
_symmetry.space_group_name_H-M   'P 1'
#
loop_
_entity.id
_entity.type
_entity.pdbx_description
1 polymer ?
#
loop_
_entity_poly.entity_id
_entity_poly.type
_entity_poly.pdbx_seq_one_letter_code
_entity_poly.pdbx_strand_id
1 'polypeptide(L)'
;MTTSDVRAALLSADPRLSKFSPLPRILAFDEFDSGTHGWTELLGNYNGRGDLSTVDDHMRDFRPPQLSACNFFDIGTHGALSGTYALKLATRPYKGHTAVAIRRLTMSGRGLVQLETYFAFKSEATLGGGAELDNFGDVQWDGNTHPSEAQFGAFTVATDLCGDGGLRYHTVARYQNTDLDNHFTRQWMAPTVPEPTPREHFEGKVKLEYAADFTAPNPEDWQAFGEPQELCYNEVPTKVNWHYLRWLIDTDKRRNVELQVNDRVMDMRDVPVPPYEERYETLENLLNFYFSVRTHSSVRNFLFLDSVLISVDW
;
A
#
# COMPACT_ATOMS: atom_id res chain seq x y z
N MET A 1 4.04 -9.13 38.41
CA MET A 1 3.89 -8.37 37.17
C MET A 1 5.16 -8.54 36.38
N THR A 2 5.09 -9.21 35.23
CA THR A 2 6.23 -9.42 34.34
C THR A 2 6.54 -8.14 33.56
N THR A 3 7.73 -8.04 32.96
CA THR A 3 8.06 -6.94 32.02
C THR A 3 7.06 -6.88 30.85
N SER A 4 6.56 -8.04 30.42
CA SER A 4 5.50 -8.13 29.40
C SER A 4 4.19 -7.50 29.89
N ASP A 5 3.77 -7.79 31.12
CA ASP A 5 2.55 -7.23 31.71
C ASP A 5 2.66 -5.70 31.84
N VAL A 6 3.83 -5.18 32.23
CA VAL A 6 4.08 -3.73 32.33
C VAL A 6 3.99 -3.08 30.96
N ARG A 7 4.63 -3.66 29.95
CA ARG A 7 4.59 -3.17 28.57
C ARG A 7 3.16 -3.16 28.04
N ALA A 8 2.42 -4.26 28.21
CA ALA A 8 1.03 -4.36 27.79
C ALA A 8 0.18 -3.28 28.47
N ALA A 9 0.33 -3.09 29.79
CA ALA A 9 -0.40 -2.05 30.52
C ALA A 9 -0.08 -0.63 30.00
N LEU A 10 1.19 -0.33 29.69
CA LEU A 10 1.59 0.97 29.12
C LEU A 10 1.00 1.19 27.73
N LEU A 11 1.01 0.17 26.87
CA LEU A 11 0.42 0.26 25.52
C LEU A 11 -1.10 0.42 25.58
N SER A 12 -1.78 -0.33 26.45
CA SER A 12 -3.23 -0.22 26.64
C SER A 12 -3.65 1.11 27.28
N ALA A 13 -2.75 1.80 27.98
CA ALA A 13 -3.03 3.09 28.59
C ALA A 13 -2.87 4.28 27.64
N ASP A 14 -2.22 4.12 26.49
CA ASP A 14 -2.12 5.15 25.44
C ASP A 14 -3.14 4.87 24.32
N PRO A 15 -4.26 5.62 24.22
CA PRO A 15 -5.28 5.40 23.20
C PRO A 15 -4.75 5.47 21.76
N ARG A 16 -3.62 6.14 21.52
CA ARG A 16 -3.00 6.23 20.19
C ARG A 16 -2.34 4.92 19.79
N LEU A 17 -1.87 4.15 20.77
CA LEU A 17 -1.15 2.88 20.59
C LEU A 17 -2.00 1.66 20.91
N SER A 18 -3.02 1.78 21.76
CA SER A 18 -3.84 0.66 22.25
C SER A 18 -4.64 -0.05 21.15
N LYS A 19 -4.80 0.59 19.99
CA LYS A 19 -5.44 0.04 18.79
C LYS A 19 -4.52 -0.87 17.95
N PHE A 20 -3.24 -0.95 18.31
CA PHE A 20 -2.23 -1.78 17.66
C PHE A 20 -1.81 -2.97 18.54
N SER A 21 -1.16 -3.95 17.93
CA SER A 21 -0.61 -5.14 18.58
C SER A 21 0.89 -5.31 18.23
N PRO A 22 1.76 -4.35 18.61
CA PRO A 22 3.13 -4.26 18.12
C PRO A 22 4.07 -5.33 18.69
N LEU A 23 5.10 -5.66 17.91
CA LEU A 23 6.29 -6.40 18.37
C LEU A 23 7.00 -5.66 19.51
N PRO A 24 7.85 -6.34 20.32
CA PRO A 24 8.38 -5.81 21.57
C PRO A 24 8.95 -4.39 21.51
N ARG A 25 9.58 -4.01 20.40
CA ARG A 25 10.16 -2.69 20.18
C ARG A 25 9.45 -1.94 19.06
N ILE A 26 8.93 -0.75 19.35
CA ILE A 26 8.40 0.16 18.33
C ILE A 26 9.58 0.97 17.75
N LEU A 27 9.80 0.89 16.44
CA LEU A 27 10.79 1.70 15.71
C LEU A 27 10.22 3.06 15.30
N ALA A 28 8.96 3.08 14.88
CA ALA A 28 8.28 4.28 14.43
C ALA A 28 6.79 4.22 14.74
N PHE A 29 6.22 5.37 15.08
CA PHE A 29 4.80 5.61 15.11
C PHE A 29 4.53 6.93 14.39
N ASP A 30 4.01 6.83 13.17
CA ASP A 30 3.81 7.94 12.25
C ASP A 30 2.37 8.45 12.37
N GLU A 31 2.18 9.47 13.19
CA GLU A 31 0.90 10.15 13.36
C GLU A 31 0.82 11.36 12.44
N PHE A 32 -0.01 11.28 11.40
CA PHE A 32 0.02 12.24 10.29
C PHE A 32 -0.50 13.64 10.62
N ASP A 33 -1.08 13.84 11.81
CA ASP A 33 -1.36 15.17 12.36
C ASP A 33 -0.11 16.03 12.58
N SER A 34 1.06 15.40 12.73
CA SER A 34 2.33 16.08 12.98
C SER A 34 3.26 16.14 11.77
N GLY A 35 2.81 15.68 10.59
CA GLY A 35 3.59 15.70 9.35
C GLY A 35 3.63 14.35 8.65
N THR A 36 4.39 14.24 7.56
CA THR A 36 4.48 13.01 6.77
C THR A 36 5.47 11.98 7.33
N HIS A 37 6.24 12.30 8.38
CA HIS A 37 7.21 11.38 9.01
C HIS A 37 8.22 10.73 8.04
N GLY A 38 8.55 11.39 6.93
CA GLY A 38 9.48 10.84 5.93
C GLY A 38 8.81 9.92 4.89
N TRP A 39 7.49 9.76 4.93
CA TRP A 39 6.73 9.27 3.80
C TRP A 39 6.77 10.30 2.67
N THR A 40 7.25 9.88 1.51
CA THR A 40 7.46 10.73 0.33
C THR A 40 7.09 9.98 -0.95
N GLU A 41 7.08 10.69 -2.07
CA GLU A 41 6.92 10.11 -3.40
C GLU A 41 8.03 9.10 -3.69
N LEU A 42 7.65 7.93 -4.22
CA LEU A 42 8.61 7.09 -4.94
C LEU A 42 8.75 7.65 -6.36
N LEU A 43 9.93 8.19 -6.65
CA LEU A 43 10.31 8.62 -8.01
C LEU A 43 11.42 7.72 -8.54
N GLY A 44 11.33 7.36 -9.81
CA GLY A 44 12.35 6.59 -10.52
C GLY A 44 13.68 7.32 -10.59
N ASN A 45 14.74 6.56 -10.84
CA ASN A 45 16.05 7.16 -11.09
C ASN A 45 15.99 8.01 -12.36
N TYR A 46 16.59 9.19 -12.30
CA TYR A 46 16.91 10.01 -13.46
C TYR A 46 18.39 9.85 -13.80
N ASN A 47 18.83 10.42 -14.93
CA ASN A 47 20.22 10.30 -15.35
C ASN A 47 21.21 10.86 -14.30
N GLY A 48 22.47 10.45 -14.37
CA GLY A 48 23.51 10.87 -13.42
C GLY A 48 23.83 12.38 -13.41
N ARG A 49 23.13 13.20 -14.20
CA ARG A 49 23.25 14.67 -14.24
C ARG A 49 22.12 15.39 -13.51
N GLY A 50 21.13 14.68 -12.97
CA GLY A 50 20.00 15.32 -12.29
C GLY A 50 18.85 15.72 -13.19
N ASP A 51 18.75 15.18 -14.42
CA ASP A 51 17.72 15.60 -15.38
C ASP A 51 16.40 14.84 -15.17
N LEU A 52 15.45 15.49 -14.50
CA LEU A 52 14.13 14.91 -14.23
C LEU A 52 13.32 14.59 -15.50
N SER A 53 13.69 15.12 -16.67
CA SER A 53 13.03 14.76 -17.93
C SER A 53 13.33 13.32 -18.36
N THR A 54 14.35 12.69 -17.75
CA THR A 54 14.77 11.32 -18.03
C THR A 54 14.20 10.27 -17.07
N VAL A 55 13.32 10.68 -16.15
CA VAL A 55 12.56 9.73 -15.32
C VAL A 55 11.71 8.85 -16.22
N ASP A 56 11.71 7.54 -15.94
CA ASP A 56 10.96 6.54 -16.69
C ASP A 56 9.48 6.90 -16.85
N ASP A 57 8.93 6.65 -18.04
CA ASP A 57 7.60 7.10 -18.43
C ASP A 57 6.50 6.65 -17.46
N HIS A 58 6.60 5.44 -16.94
CA HIS A 58 5.66 4.88 -15.97
C HIS A 58 5.69 5.56 -14.59
N MET A 59 6.84 6.08 -14.13
CA MET A 59 7.00 6.71 -12.81
C MET A 59 6.88 8.24 -12.84
N ARG A 60 7.00 8.88 -14.01
CA ARG A 60 7.08 10.35 -14.15
C ARG A 60 5.90 11.14 -13.58
N ASP A 61 4.78 10.48 -13.30
CA ASP A 61 3.56 11.08 -12.73
C ASP A 61 3.05 10.27 -11.53
N PHE A 62 3.93 9.53 -10.84
CA PHE A 62 3.59 9.02 -9.50
C PHE A 62 3.30 10.21 -8.60
N ARG A 63 2.14 10.22 -7.97
CA ARG A 63 1.73 11.37 -7.16
C ARG A 63 2.29 11.26 -5.74
N PRO A 64 2.86 12.34 -5.20
CA PRO A 64 3.35 12.35 -3.83
C PRO A 64 2.19 12.11 -2.84
N PRO A 65 2.46 11.49 -1.69
CA PRO A 65 1.48 11.42 -0.62
C PRO A 65 1.14 12.82 -0.09
N GLN A 66 -0.10 12.98 0.35
CA GLN A 66 -0.65 14.26 0.82
C GLN A 66 -1.21 14.09 2.23
N LEU A 67 -1.02 15.08 3.10
CA LEU A 67 -1.80 15.16 4.32
C LEU A 67 -3.22 15.60 3.96
N SER A 68 -4.22 14.80 4.32
CA SER A 68 -5.60 15.02 3.94
C SER A 68 -6.52 14.87 5.13
N ALA A 69 -7.45 15.81 5.29
CA ALA A 69 -8.52 15.70 6.28
C ALA A 69 -9.69 14.81 5.79
N CYS A 70 -9.43 13.93 4.81
CA CYS A 70 -10.45 13.10 4.15
C CYS A 70 -11.64 13.95 3.66
N ASN A 71 -11.34 14.94 2.80
CA ASN A 71 -12.33 15.91 2.33
C ASN A 71 -13.20 15.35 1.21
N PHE A 72 -14.51 15.53 1.33
CA PHE A 72 -15.53 15.21 0.33
C PHE A 72 -16.42 16.43 0.06
N PHE A 73 -17.08 16.44 -1.08
CA PHE A 73 -17.80 17.63 -1.57
C PHE A 73 -19.07 17.97 -0.77
N ASP A 74 -19.75 16.97 -0.19
CA ASP A 74 -21.04 17.09 0.50
C ASP A 74 -20.91 17.26 2.02
N ILE A 75 -20.00 16.50 2.64
CA ILE A 75 -19.80 16.48 4.09
C ILE A 75 -18.65 17.37 4.56
N GLY A 76 -17.87 17.94 3.63
CA GLY A 76 -16.68 18.71 3.97
C GLY A 76 -15.56 17.81 4.45
N THR A 77 -15.21 17.88 5.73
CA THR A 77 -14.09 17.15 6.34
C THR A 77 -14.60 15.97 7.15
N HIS A 78 -14.15 14.75 6.83
CA HIS A 78 -14.44 13.57 7.66
C HIS A 78 -13.48 13.45 8.85
N GLY A 79 -12.19 13.79 8.64
CA GLY A 79 -11.12 13.52 9.60
C GLY A 79 -10.58 12.09 9.52
N ALA A 80 -9.37 11.91 10.07
CA ALA A 80 -8.75 10.60 10.23
C ALA A 80 -9.39 9.81 11.39
N LEU A 81 -9.03 8.53 11.57
CA LEU A 81 -9.55 7.73 12.68
C LEU A 81 -9.14 8.29 14.05
N SER A 82 -7.92 8.80 14.17
CA SER A 82 -7.33 9.26 15.44
C SER A 82 -7.00 10.74 15.47
N GLY A 83 -7.39 11.49 14.44
CA GLY A 83 -6.88 12.83 14.22
C GLY A 83 -7.57 13.62 13.12
N THR A 84 -6.96 14.73 12.73
CA THR A 84 -7.46 15.55 11.61
C THR A 84 -6.96 15.01 10.28
N TYR A 85 -5.68 14.65 10.19
CA TYR A 85 -5.01 14.31 8.94
C TYR A 85 -4.65 12.83 8.84
N ALA A 86 -4.95 12.26 7.68
CA ALA A 86 -4.45 10.99 7.20
C ALA A 86 -3.44 11.21 6.07
N LEU A 87 -2.52 10.25 5.86
CA LEU A 87 -1.71 10.21 4.65
C LEU A 87 -2.57 9.69 3.50
N LYS A 88 -2.77 10.51 2.47
CA LYS A 88 -3.55 10.20 1.28
C LYS A 88 -2.65 9.93 0.10
N LEU A 89 -2.86 8.80 -0.55
CA LEU A 89 -2.46 8.55 -1.93
C LEU A 89 -3.65 8.79 -2.87
N ALA A 90 -3.38 9.35 -4.05
CA ALA A 90 -4.41 9.70 -5.02
C ALA A 90 -3.94 9.45 -6.45
N THR A 91 -4.67 8.59 -7.15
CA THR A 91 -4.42 8.40 -8.58
C THR A 91 -4.93 9.57 -9.41
N ARG A 92 -4.52 9.61 -10.67
CA ARG A 92 -5.21 10.36 -11.73
C ARG A 92 -6.41 9.57 -12.24
N PRO A 93 -7.37 10.25 -12.88
CA PRO A 93 -8.48 9.60 -13.58
C PRO A 93 -7.99 8.97 -14.91
N TYR A 94 -7.05 8.03 -14.83
CA TYR A 94 -6.42 7.38 -15.98
C TYR A 94 -6.18 5.90 -15.65
N LYS A 95 -6.70 4.99 -16.48
CA LYS A 95 -6.61 3.54 -16.27
C LYS A 95 -5.15 3.10 -16.11
N GLY A 96 -4.87 2.39 -15.02
CA GLY A 96 -3.53 1.95 -14.64
C GLY A 96 -2.67 3.02 -13.97
N HIS A 97 -3.17 4.23 -13.71
CA HIS A 97 -2.38 5.21 -12.97
C HIS A 97 -2.17 4.73 -11.53
N THR A 98 -0.93 4.88 -11.05
CA THR A 98 -0.50 4.49 -9.71
C THR A 98 0.05 5.71 -8.95
N ALA A 99 -0.27 5.82 -7.67
CA ALA A 99 0.42 6.70 -6.73
C ALA A 99 1.09 5.86 -5.64
N VAL A 100 2.29 6.28 -5.20
CA VAL A 100 3.13 5.50 -4.29
C VAL A 100 3.70 6.39 -3.20
N ALA A 101 3.56 5.96 -1.95
CA ALA A 101 4.23 6.54 -0.79
C ALA A 101 5.30 5.57 -0.33
N ILE A 102 6.54 6.04 -0.21
CA ILE A 102 7.65 5.25 0.32
C ILE A 102 8.20 5.89 1.59
N ARG A 103 8.54 5.05 2.56
CA ARG A 103 9.32 5.38 3.76
C ARG A 103 10.60 4.56 3.72
N ARG A 104 11.74 5.20 3.98
CA ARG A 104 13.06 4.58 3.90
C ARG A 104 13.73 4.57 5.27
N LEU A 105 14.14 3.38 5.73
CA LEU A 105 14.89 3.14 6.94
C LEU A 105 16.08 2.21 6.64
N THR A 106 16.92 1.99 7.64
CA THR A 106 18.01 1.01 7.60
C THR A 106 17.87 0.06 8.79
N MET A 107 17.96 -1.24 8.53
CA MET A 107 17.90 -2.27 9.58
C MET A 107 19.11 -2.14 10.50
N SER A 108 18.88 -2.05 11.82
CA SER A 108 19.95 -2.14 12.84
C SER A 108 20.04 -3.52 13.50
N GLY A 109 19.13 -4.44 13.13
CA GLY A 109 19.12 -5.85 13.49
C GLY A 109 18.27 -6.65 12.50
N ARG A 110 18.18 -7.96 12.71
CA ARG A 110 17.38 -8.88 11.89
C ARG A 110 16.48 -9.73 12.78
N GLY A 111 15.39 -10.20 12.19
CA GLY A 111 14.35 -10.96 12.89
C GLY A 111 12.97 -10.59 12.35
N LEU A 112 12.01 -10.45 13.24
CA LEU A 112 10.65 -10.06 12.89
C LEU A 112 10.54 -8.55 12.72
N VAL A 113 9.87 -8.15 11.65
CA VAL A 113 9.47 -6.77 11.36
C VAL A 113 7.97 -6.75 11.13
N GLN A 114 7.27 -5.84 11.79
CA GLN A 114 5.82 -5.71 11.70
C GLN A 114 5.44 -4.28 11.33
N LEU A 115 4.57 -4.15 10.34
CA LEU A 115 3.89 -2.92 9.98
C LEU A 115 2.42 -3.02 10.38
N GLU A 116 1.89 -2.00 11.01
CA GLU A 116 0.46 -1.85 11.32
C GLU A 116 -0.07 -0.50 10.89
N THR A 117 -1.31 -0.48 10.41
CA THR A 117 -2.00 0.77 10.05
C THR A 117 -3.52 0.59 10.12
N TYR A 118 -4.22 1.71 10.30
CA TYR A 118 -5.62 1.79 9.94
C TYR A 118 -5.73 2.48 8.59
N PHE A 119 -6.39 1.85 7.63
CA PHE A 119 -6.54 2.36 6.28
C PHE A 119 -8.00 2.51 5.88
N ALA A 120 -8.26 3.42 4.96
CA ALA A 120 -9.52 3.52 4.25
C ALA A 120 -9.25 3.69 2.76
N PHE A 121 -10.13 3.20 1.90
CA PHE A 121 -9.96 3.30 0.46
C PHE A 121 -11.25 3.67 -0.23
N LYS A 122 -11.13 4.39 -1.35
CA LYS A 122 -12.30 4.81 -2.12
C LYS A 122 -11.99 5.28 -3.54
N SER A 123 -12.98 5.21 -4.41
CA SER A 123 -12.98 5.98 -5.65
C SER A 123 -13.51 7.40 -5.40
N GLU A 124 -13.19 8.31 -6.30
CA GLU A 124 -13.78 9.63 -6.31
C GLU A 124 -15.30 9.57 -6.50
N ALA A 125 -16.01 10.43 -5.77
CA ALA A 125 -17.44 10.59 -5.97
C ALA A 125 -17.73 11.19 -7.34
N THR A 126 -18.44 10.43 -8.16
CA THR A 126 -19.00 10.92 -9.42
C THR A 126 -20.21 11.80 -9.13
N LEU A 127 -20.26 12.99 -9.72
CA LEU A 127 -21.34 13.97 -9.52
C LEU A 127 -22.04 14.29 -10.83
N GLY A 128 -23.36 14.49 -10.75
CA GLY A 128 -24.20 14.77 -11.91
C GLY A 128 -24.41 13.52 -12.78
N GLY A 129 -24.77 13.72 -14.05
CA GLY A 129 -25.12 12.65 -14.99
C GLY A 129 -26.56 12.16 -14.89
N GLY A 130 -26.87 11.08 -15.60
CA GLY A 130 -28.13 10.36 -15.60
C GLY A 130 -27.98 8.89 -15.21
N ALA A 131 -29.00 8.09 -15.54
CA ALA A 131 -29.07 6.67 -15.18
C ALA A 131 -27.92 5.81 -15.75
N GLU A 132 -27.12 6.33 -16.69
CA GLU A 132 -25.90 5.68 -17.16
C GLU A 132 -24.83 5.52 -16.07
N LEU A 133 -24.85 6.35 -15.03
CA LEU A 133 -23.91 6.28 -13.91
C LEU A 133 -24.38 5.35 -12.79
N ASP A 134 -25.61 4.85 -12.87
CA ASP A 134 -26.15 3.85 -11.95
C ASP A 134 -25.55 2.46 -12.21
N ASN A 135 -24.63 2.32 -13.15
CA ASN A 135 -23.99 1.05 -13.50
C ASN A 135 -22.49 1.24 -13.77
N PHE A 136 -21.65 0.39 -13.17
CA PHE A 136 -20.22 0.33 -13.49
C PHE A 136 -19.66 -1.05 -13.16
N GLY A 137 -18.93 -1.65 -14.11
CA GLY A 137 -18.41 -3.02 -13.95
C GLY A 137 -19.55 -3.99 -13.63
N ASP A 138 -19.39 -4.76 -12.55
CA ASP A 138 -20.39 -5.71 -12.05
C ASP A 138 -21.49 -5.09 -11.17
N VAL A 139 -21.46 -3.78 -10.92
CA VAL A 139 -22.33 -3.13 -9.92
C VAL A 139 -23.37 -2.25 -10.58
N GLN A 140 -24.63 -2.54 -10.24
CA GLN A 140 -25.77 -1.67 -10.49
C GLN A 140 -26.22 -1.04 -9.17
N TRP A 141 -26.52 0.26 -9.18
CA TRP A 141 -27.07 0.95 -8.03
C TRP A 141 -28.45 0.42 -7.68
N ASP A 142 -28.64 0.04 -6.41
CA ASP A 142 -29.91 -0.46 -5.86
C ASP A 142 -30.27 0.17 -4.51
N GLY A 143 -29.51 1.17 -4.08
CA GLY A 143 -29.65 1.83 -2.77
C GLY A 143 -28.87 1.16 -1.64
N ASN A 144 -28.42 -0.09 -1.78
CA ASN A 144 -27.50 -0.75 -0.85
C ASN A 144 -26.07 -0.79 -1.40
N THR A 145 -25.96 -0.91 -2.72
CA THR A 145 -24.71 -0.98 -3.48
C THR A 145 -24.59 0.25 -4.36
N HIS A 146 -23.34 0.68 -4.56
CA HIS A 146 -23.04 1.85 -5.38
C HIS A 146 -21.93 1.54 -6.38
N PRO A 147 -22.08 1.89 -7.66
CA PRO A 147 -21.12 1.59 -8.73
C PRO A 147 -19.68 2.06 -8.46
N SER A 148 -19.51 3.05 -7.59
CA SER A 148 -18.18 3.52 -7.17
C SER A 148 -17.33 2.43 -6.53
N GLU A 149 -17.94 1.38 -5.97
CA GLU A 149 -17.21 0.24 -5.44
C GLU A 149 -16.37 -0.47 -6.50
N ALA A 150 -16.96 -0.77 -7.67
CA ALA A 150 -16.25 -1.37 -8.80
C ALA A 150 -15.29 -0.38 -9.50
N GLN A 151 -15.41 0.93 -9.22
CA GLN A 151 -14.47 1.94 -9.74
C GLN A 151 -13.14 1.97 -8.99
N PHE A 152 -13.03 1.28 -7.84
CA PHE A 152 -11.77 1.12 -7.12
C PHE A 152 -11.00 -0.10 -7.65
N GLY A 153 -9.76 0.11 -8.09
CA GLY A 153 -8.90 -0.92 -8.69
C GLY A 153 -8.19 -1.77 -7.65
N ALA A 154 -7.09 -1.26 -7.09
CA ALA A 154 -6.28 -1.99 -6.12
C ALA A 154 -5.47 -1.07 -5.19
N PHE A 155 -5.04 -1.61 -4.05
CA PHE A 155 -3.96 -1.02 -3.26
C PHE A 155 -2.94 -2.09 -2.87
N THR A 156 -1.69 -1.67 -2.61
CA THR A 156 -0.58 -2.57 -2.26
C THR A 156 0.11 -2.06 -1.00
N VAL A 157 0.50 -2.98 -0.12
CA VAL A 157 1.49 -2.77 0.94
C VAL A 157 2.70 -3.65 0.61
N ALA A 158 3.90 -3.10 0.73
CA ALA A 158 5.11 -3.80 0.34
C ALA A 158 6.36 -3.26 1.05
N THR A 159 7.45 -4.01 0.94
CA THR A 159 8.79 -3.61 1.36
C THR A 159 9.79 -3.75 0.24
N ASP A 160 10.81 -2.90 0.23
CA ASP A 160 12.05 -3.11 -0.53
C ASP A 160 13.19 -3.34 0.48
N LEU A 161 13.69 -4.57 0.52
CA LEU A 161 14.62 -5.06 1.53
C LEU A 161 15.92 -5.50 0.86
N CYS A 162 17.03 -5.28 1.55
CA CYS A 162 18.33 -5.74 1.08
C CYS A 162 19.27 -6.03 2.25
N GLY A 163 20.10 -7.05 2.10
CA GLY A 163 21.18 -7.37 3.01
C GLY A 163 21.88 -8.67 2.64
N ASP A 164 22.70 -9.21 3.53
CA ASP A 164 23.43 -10.47 3.32
C ASP A 164 24.40 -10.36 2.13
N GLY A 165 25.09 -9.23 2.02
CA GLY A 165 25.98 -8.91 0.91
C GLY A 165 25.21 -8.47 -0.32
N GLY A 166 24.21 -7.61 -0.15
CA GLY A 166 23.46 -7.01 -1.27
C GLY A 166 22.35 -7.89 -1.87
N LEU A 167 21.88 -8.94 -1.20
CA LEU A 167 20.73 -9.71 -1.68
C LEU A 167 19.45 -8.89 -1.44
N ARG A 168 18.92 -8.31 -2.52
CA ARG A 168 17.70 -7.51 -2.53
C ARG A 168 16.47 -8.38 -2.81
N TYR A 169 15.32 -8.05 -2.22
CA TYR A 169 14.04 -8.72 -2.43
C TYR A 169 12.88 -7.83 -1.98
N HIS A 170 11.68 -8.11 -2.49
CA HIS A 170 10.45 -7.42 -2.09
C HIS A 170 9.47 -8.39 -1.45
N THR A 171 8.92 -8.01 -0.30
CA THR A 171 7.70 -8.66 0.20
C THR A 171 6.53 -7.77 -0.19
N VAL A 172 5.44 -8.36 -0.68
CA VAL A 172 4.34 -7.62 -1.34
C VAL A 172 3.01 -8.30 -1.02
N ALA A 173 2.01 -7.49 -0.69
CA ALA A 173 0.62 -7.89 -0.61
C ALA A 173 -0.27 -6.82 -1.27
N ARG A 174 -1.01 -7.21 -2.32
CA ARG A 174 -1.96 -6.35 -3.02
C ARG A 174 -3.38 -6.81 -2.74
N TYR A 175 -4.24 -5.91 -2.28
CA TYR A 175 -5.67 -6.12 -2.38
C TYR A 175 -6.12 -5.66 -3.75
N GLN A 176 -6.51 -6.60 -4.59
CA GLN A 176 -7.11 -6.34 -5.89
C GLN A 176 -8.63 -6.36 -5.71
N ASN A 177 -9.26 -5.20 -5.81
CA ASN A 177 -10.71 -5.10 -5.71
C ASN A 177 -11.36 -5.51 -7.03
N THR A 178 -10.82 -5.03 -8.15
CA THR A 178 -11.27 -5.40 -9.50
C THR A 178 -10.14 -5.84 -10.43
N ASP A 179 -10.46 -6.58 -11.48
CA ASP A 179 -9.57 -6.78 -12.63
C ASP A 179 -9.48 -5.53 -13.51
N LEU A 180 -8.70 -5.60 -14.60
CA LEU A 180 -8.55 -4.49 -15.53
C LEU A 180 -9.82 -4.24 -16.36
N ASP A 181 -10.77 -5.17 -16.39
CA ASP A 181 -12.06 -5.02 -17.06
C ASP A 181 -13.15 -4.52 -16.08
N ASN A 182 -12.78 -4.26 -14.83
CA ASN A 182 -13.61 -3.77 -13.73
C ASN A 182 -14.60 -4.80 -13.18
N HIS A 183 -14.30 -6.09 -13.36
CA HIS A 183 -15.02 -7.15 -12.64
C HIS A 183 -14.43 -7.33 -11.25
N PHE A 184 -15.27 -7.64 -10.26
CA PHE A 184 -14.79 -7.88 -8.91
C PHE A 184 -13.94 -9.14 -8.81
N THR A 185 -12.74 -8.98 -8.26
CA THR A 185 -11.91 -10.09 -7.82
C THR A 185 -11.89 -10.17 -6.29
N ARG A 186 -11.79 -9.01 -5.61
CA ARG A 186 -11.73 -8.86 -4.14
C ARG A 186 -10.74 -9.84 -3.53
N GLN A 187 -9.56 -9.92 -4.12
CA GLN A 187 -8.58 -10.97 -3.85
C GLN A 187 -7.24 -10.39 -3.41
N TRP A 188 -6.57 -11.09 -2.50
CA TRP A 188 -5.20 -10.78 -2.11
C TRP A 188 -4.20 -11.44 -3.06
N MET A 189 -3.25 -10.66 -3.57
CA MET A 189 -2.33 -11.06 -4.63
C MET A 189 -0.88 -10.75 -4.24
N ALA A 190 0.04 -11.62 -4.62
CA ALA A 190 1.49 -11.41 -4.51
C ALA A 190 2.16 -11.68 -5.87
N PRO A 191 3.21 -10.92 -6.23
CA PRO A 191 3.95 -11.16 -7.46
C PRO A 191 4.86 -12.38 -7.31
N THR A 192 5.01 -13.13 -8.39
CA THR A 192 5.91 -14.28 -8.50
C THR A 192 7.29 -13.91 -9.06
N VAL A 193 7.46 -12.63 -9.43
CA VAL A 193 8.70 -12.04 -9.96
C VAL A 193 9.10 -10.81 -9.13
N PRO A 194 10.39 -10.43 -9.12
CA PRO A 194 10.80 -9.18 -8.50
C PRO A 194 10.38 -7.97 -9.36
N GLU A 195 10.18 -6.81 -8.73
CA GLU A 195 9.90 -5.54 -9.39
C GLU A 195 11.04 -5.15 -10.36
N PRO A 196 10.78 -4.74 -11.61
CA PRO A 196 11.81 -4.30 -12.54
C PRO A 196 12.67 -3.16 -11.97
N THR A 197 13.98 -3.27 -12.14
CA THR A 197 14.92 -2.30 -11.58
C THR A 197 15.18 -1.14 -12.55
N PRO A 198 15.49 0.06 -12.05
CA PRO A 198 15.91 1.17 -12.91
C PRO A 198 17.18 0.86 -13.74
N ARG A 199 18.01 -0.10 -13.27
CA ARG A 199 19.19 -0.54 -14.00
C ARG A 199 18.81 -1.36 -15.23
N GLU A 200 17.85 -2.28 -15.10
CA GLU A 200 17.32 -3.04 -16.25
C GLU A 200 16.69 -2.10 -17.28
N HIS A 201 16.05 -1.02 -16.83
CA HIS A 201 15.58 0.04 -17.72
C HIS A 201 16.73 0.75 -18.44
N PHE A 202 17.75 1.19 -17.70
CA PHE A 202 18.93 1.84 -18.27
C PHE A 202 19.68 0.95 -19.28
N GLU A 203 19.73 -0.36 -19.02
CA GLU A 203 20.33 -1.36 -19.92
C GLU A 203 19.40 -1.74 -21.10
N GLY A 204 18.18 -1.20 -21.14
CA GLY A 204 17.19 -1.46 -22.20
C GLY A 204 16.54 -2.84 -22.14
N LYS A 205 16.68 -3.56 -21.01
CA LYS A 205 16.07 -4.89 -20.79
C LYS A 205 14.56 -4.79 -20.59
N VAL A 206 14.10 -3.73 -19.94
CA VAL A 206 12.67 -3.46 -19.68
C VAL A 206 12.38 -2.00 -20.01
N LYS A 207 11.31 -1.73 -20.75
CA LYS A 207 10.77 -0.36 -20.92
C LYS A 207 9.29 -0.37 -20.62
N LEU A 208 8.93 0.24 -19.49
CA LEU A 208 7.55 0.33 -19.04
C LEU A 208 6.89 1.58 -19.59
N GLU A 209 5.78 1.38 -20.30
CA GLU A 209 4.92 2.45 -20.80
C GLU A 209 4.23 3.19 -19.65
N TYR A 210 3.73 4.40 -19.94
CA TYR A 210 2.93 5.16 -18.98
C TYR A 210 1.78 4.30 -18.41
N ALA A 211 1.57 4.37 -17.09
CA ALA A 211 0.56 3.61 -16.36
C ALA A 211 0.75 2.07 -16.35
N ALA A 212 1.90 1.55 -16.81
CA ALA A 212 2.27 0.17 -16.54
C ALA A 212 2.32 -0.11 -15.03
N ASP A 213 2.06 -1.37 -14.65
CA ASP A 213 2.21 -1.79 -13.26
C ASP A 213 3.70 -1.94 -12.94
N PHE A 214 4.21 -1.09 -12.06
CA PHE A 214 5.62 -1.08 -11.71
C PHE A 214 6.02 -2.26 -10.82
N THR A 215 5.09 -2.82 -10.03
CA THR A 215 5.42 -3.91 -9.09
C THR A 215 5.62 -5.24 -9.82
N ALA A 216 4.73 -5.57 -10.76
CA ALA A 216 4.88 -6.71 -11.67
C ALA A 216 4.11 -6.39 -12.96
N PRO A 217 4.82 -6.05 -14.07
CA PRO A 217 4.19 -5.53 -15.29
C PRO A 217 3.29 -6.52 -16.02
N ASN A 218 3.62 -7.82 -15.98
CA ASN A 218 2.79 -8.85 -16.59
C ASN A 218 1.68 -9.26 -15.60
N PRO A 219 0.39 -9.12 -15.96
CA PRO A 219 -0.71 -9.53 -15.10
C PRO A 219 -0.65 -11.02 -14.68
N GLU A 220 -0.07 -11.89 -15.50
CA GLU A 220 0.07 -13.32 -15.20
C GLU A 220 1.07 -13.62 -14.08
N ASP A 221 1.94 -12.67 -13.74
CA ASP A 221 2.92 -12.84 -12.68
C ASP A 221 2.30 -12.62 -11.28
N TRP A 222 1.03 -12.21 -11.19
CA TRP A 222 0.30 -12.07 -9.94
C TRP A 222 -0.40 -13.37 -9.55
N GLN A 223 -0.10 -13.89 -8.36
CA GLN A 223 -0.73 -15.07 -7.80
C GLN A 223 -1.59 -14.71 -6.59
N ALA A 224 -2.81 -15.24 -6.56
CA ALA A 224 -3.69 -15.12 -5.42
C ALA A 224 -3.16 -15.89 -4.20
N PHE A 225 -3.35 -15.33 -3.01
CA PHE A 225 -3.16 -16.05 -1.76
C PHE A 225 -4.39 -15.88 -0.86
N GLY A 226 -4.84 -17.00 -0.29
CA GLY A 226 -6.09 -17.06 0.46
C GLY A 226 -7.35 -16.96 -0.41
N GLU A 227 -8.50 -17.02 0.25
CA GLU A 227 -9.82 -16.83 -0.38
C GLU A 227 -10.11 -15.34 -0.65
N PRO A 228 -11.00 -15.01 -1.60
CA PRO A 228 -11.51 -13.65 -1.74
C PRO A 228 -12.00 -13.06 -0.41
N GLN A 229 -11.80 -11.76 -0.21
CA GLN A 229 -12.20 -11.00 0.97
C GLN A 229 -12.95 -9.75 0.54
N GLU A 230 -14.26 -9.72 0.78
CA GLU A 230 -15.01 -8.48 0.71
C GLU A 230 -14.65 -7.58 1.90
N LEU A 231 -14.17 -6.38 1.61
CA LEU A 231 -13.97 -5.34 2.61
C LEU A 231 -15.20 -4.44 2.66
N CYS A 232 -15.50 -3.90 3.85
CA CYS A 232 -16.66 -3.02 4.02
C CYS A 232 -16.48 -1.72 3.21
N TYR A 233 -17.02 -1.73 1.99
CA TYR A 233 -17.18 -0.55 1.17
C TYR A 233 -18.41 0.24 1.63
N ASN A 234 -18.47 1.51 1.26
CA ASN A 234 -19.53 2.41 1.67
C ASN A 234 -20.66 2.49 0.64
N GLU A 235 -21.89 2.45 1.12
CA GLU A 235 -23.15 2.60 0.35
C GLU A 235 -23.21 3.87 -0.53
N VAL A 236 -22.47 4.93 -0.16
CA VAL A 236 -22.39 6.18 -0.93
C VAL A 236 -20.95 6.63 -1.04
N PRO A 237 -20.57 7.37 -2.10
CA PRO A 237 -19.17 7.66 -2.41
C PRO A 237 -18.49 8.65 -1.45
N THR A 238 -19.16 9.14 -0.40
CA THR A 238 -18.61 10.12 0.56
C THR A 238 -18.47 9.63 2.01
N LYS A 239 -19.05 8.48 2.38
CA LYS A 239 -18.82 7.83 3.70
C LYS A 239 -17.43 7.16 3.77
N VAL A 240 -16.81 7.02 4.94
CA VAL A 240 -15.49 6.35 5.07
C VAL A 240 -15.54 5.30 6.16
N ASN A 241 -15.00 4.10 5.88
CA ASN A 241 -14.78 3.05 6.87
C ASN A 241 -13.28 2.83 7.03
N TRP A 242 -12.84 2.66 8.28
CA TRP A 242 -11.46 2.36 8.60
C TRP A 242 -11.30 0.85 8.85
N HIS A 243 -10.27 0.28 8.22
CA HIS A 243 -9.90 -1.11 8.33
C HIS A 243 -8.55 -1.21 9.03
N TYR A 244 -8.38 -2.24 9.84
CA TYR A 244 -7.09 -2.55 10.45
C TYR A 244 -6.26 -3.43 9.52
N LEU A 245 -4.97 -3.15 9.40
CA LEU A 245 -3.99 -3.99 8.72
C LEU A 245 -2.79 -4.22 9.64
N ARG A 246 -2.35 -5.48 9.76
CA ARG A 246 -1.08 -5.87 10.38
C ARG A 246 -0.37 -6.83 9.46
N TRP A 247 0.89 -6.53 9.15
CA TRP A 247 1.71 -7.35 8.27
C TRP A 247 3.04 -7.67 8.92
N LEU A 248 3.34 -8.96 9.03
CA LEU A 248 4.50 -9.51 9.72
C LEU A 248 5.45 -10.17 8.69
N ILE A 249 6.71 -9.79 8.76
CA ILE A 249 7.79 -10.22 7.88
C ILE A 249 8.93 -10.80 8.74
N ASP A 250 9.59 -11.84 8.23
CA ASP A 250 10.79 -12.42 8.83
C ASP A 250 11.98 -12.11 7.92
N THR A 251 12.83 -11.17 8.35
CA THR A 251 13.98 -10.70 7.55
C THR A 251 15.17 -11.65 7.61
N ASP A 252 15.23 -12.54 8.61
CA ASP A 252 16.23 -13.63 8.66
C ASP A 252 15.92 -14.69 7.60
N LYS A 253 14.62 -15.00 7.42
CA LYS A 253 14.15 -15.99 6.44
C LYS A 253 13.76 -15.38 5.10
N ARG A 254 13.80 -14.04 4.96
CA ARG A 254 13.44 -13.27 3.76
C ARG A 254 12.06 -13.65 3.22
N ARG A 255 11.04 -13.64 4.08
CA ARG A 255 9.69 -14.07 3.71
C ARG A 255 8.60 -13.28 4.43
N ASN A 256 7.42 -13.29 3.83
CA ASN A 256 6.20 -12.97 4.56
C ASN A 256 5.94 -14.01 5.66
N VAL A 257 5.32 -13.60 6.76
CA VAL A 257 4.84 -14.51 7.80
C VAL A 257 3.32 -14.50 7.85
N GLU A 258 2.73 -13.33 8.01
CA GLU A 258 1.29 -13.20 8.24
C GLU A 258 0.79 -11.84 7.77
N LEU A 259 -0.40 -11.82 7.16
CA LEU A 259 -1.17 -10.61 6.92
C LEU A 259 -2.52 -10.74 7.63
N GLN A 260 -2.81 -9.80 8.51
CA GLN A 260 -4.11 -9.63 9.12
C GLN A 260 -4.79 -8.39 8.54
N VAL A 261 -6.05 -8.55 8.13
CA VAL A 261 -6.93 -7.43 7.78
C VAL A 261 -8.26 -7.58 8.50
N ASN A 262 -8.56 -6.63 9.37
CA ASN A 262 -9.64 -6.69 10.36
C ASN A 262 -9.55 -7.97 11.21
N ASP A 263 -10.57 -8.82 11.16
CA ASP A 263 -10.68 -10.10 11.86
C ASP A 263 -10.03 -11.26 11.09
N ARG A 264 -9.67 -11.07 9.82
CA ARG A 264 -9.10 -12.12 8.97
C ARG A 264 -7.59 -12.16 9.06
N VAL A 265 -7.05 -13.31 9.45
CA VAL A 265 -5.61 -13.59 9.52
C VAL A 265 -5.23 -14.60 8.43
N MET A 266 -4.23 -14.27 7.62
CA MET A 266 -3.75 -15.08 6.51
C MET A 266 -2.29 -15.45 6.73
N ASP A 267 -2.01 -16.75 6.71
CA ASP A 267 -0.64 -17.27 6.70
C ASP A 267 -0.01 -17.03 5.33
N MET A 268 1.15 -16.39 5.32
CA MET A 268 1.87 -16.05 4.09
C MET A 268 3.22 -16.74 3.97
N ARG A 269 3.54 -17.68 4.87
CA ARG A 269 4.89 -18.31 4.91
C ARG A 269 5.25 -19.08 3.64
N ASP A 270 4.24 -19.53 2.89
CA ASP A 270 4.39 -20.27 1.64
C ASP A 270 4.19 -19.38 0.40
N VAL A 271 3.90 -18.08 0.58
CA VAL A 271 3.83 -17.10 -0.51
C VAL A 271 5.27 -16.80 -0.98
N PRO A 272 5.60 -17.04 -2.27
CA PRO A 272 6.95 -16.83 -2.77
C PRO A 272 7.43 -15.38 -2.61
N VAL A 273 8.72 -15.24 -2.30
CA VAL A 273 9.42 -13.94 -2.22
C VAL A 273 10.68 -14.06 -3.10
N PRO A 274 10.57 -13.76 -4.40
CA PRO A 274 11.69 -13.92 -5.33
C PRO A 274 12.76 -12.85 -5.05
N PRO A 275 14.03 -13.25 -4.84
CA PRO A 275 15.13 -12.29 -4.76
C PRO A 275 15.54 -11.81 -6.16
N TYR A 276 16.23 -10.68 -6.22
CA TYR A 276 16.95 -10.27 -7.43
C TYR A 276 18.12 -11.21 -7.71
N GLU A 277 18.35 -11.52 -8.99
CA GLU A 277 19.53 -12.31 -9.42
C GLU A 277 20.84 -11.54 -9.16
N GLU A 278 20.83 -10.23 -9.44
CA GLU A 278 21.98 -9.35 -9.22
C GLU A 278 22.00 -8.78 -7.80
N ARG A 279 23.19 -8.72 -7.21
CA ARG A 279 23.41 -8.14 -5.88
C ARG A 279 23.55 -6.62 -5.93
N TYR A 280 23.07 -5.97 -4.89
CA TYR A 280 23.08 -4.52 -4.66
C TYR A 280 23.89 -4.17 -3.41
N GLU A 281 25.21 -4.15 -3.53
CA GLU A 281 26.13 -3.95 -2.39
C GLU A 281 25.96 -2.59 -1.68
N THR A 282 25.50 -1.56 -2.41
CA THR A 282 25.31 -0.21 -1.86
C THR A 282 24.04 -0.06 -1.01
N LEU A 283 23.16 -1.07 -1.02
CA LEU A 283 21.89 -1.06 -0.30
C LEU A 283 21.88 -2.02 0.90
N GLU A 284 23.05 -2.36 1.47
CA GLU A 284 23.13 -3.26 2.61
C GLU A 284 22.27 -2.76 3.78
N ASN A 285 21.46 -3.67 4.34
CA ASN A 285 20.49 -3.41 5.41
C ASN A 285 19.36 -2.43 5.05
N LEU A 286 18.97 -2.32 3.77
CA LEU A 286 17.82 -1.51 3.35
C LEU A 286 16.53 -2.00 4.02
N LEU A 287 15.75 -1.06 4.59
CA LEU A 287 14.43 -1.30 5.17
C LEU A 287 13.44 -0.24 4.64
N ASN A 288 12.96 -0.44 3.43
CA ASN A 288 11.94 0.43 2.87
C ASN A 288 10.56 -0.20 3.03
N PHE A 289 9.57 0.65 3.27
CA PHE A 289 8.16 0.30 3.22
C PHE A 289 7.49 1.18 2.17
N TYR A 290 6.54 0.64 1.42
CA TYR A 290 5.71 1.46 0.57
C TYR A 290 4.25 1.02 0.56
N PHE A 291 3.40 2.00 0.30
CA PHE A 291 2.00 1.80 -0.06
C PHE A 291 1.78 2.31 -1.47
N SER A 292 0.92 1.64 -2.23
CA SER A 292 0.46 2.15 -3.52
C SER A 292 -1.04 2.02 -3.67
N VAL A 293 -1.63 2.89 -4.49
CA VAL A 293 -3.01 2.80 -4.97
C VAL A 293 -3.01 2.88 -6.48
N ARG A 294 -3.80 2.03 -7.13
CA ARG A 294 -3.88 1.89 -8.57
C ARG A 294 -5.34 1.87 -9.02
N THR A 295 -5.67 2.70 -10.00
CA THR A 295 -7.01 2.71 -10.59
C THR A 295 -7.07 1.83 -11.84
N HIS A 296 -8.16 1.09 -12.02
CA HIS A 296 -8.43 0.31 -13.23
C HIS A 296 -9.43 1.01 -14.17
N SER A 297 -9.85 2.22 -13.81
CA SER A 297 -10.85 3.01 -14.53
C SER A 297 -10.36 4.45 -14.78
N SER A 298 -11.20 5.26 -15.41
CA SER A 298 -11.00 6.71 -15.55
C SER A 298 -11.47 7.49 -14.32
N VAL A 299 -11.62 6.86 -13.15
CA VAL A 299 -12.00 7.49 -11.89
C VAL A 299 -10.80 7.48 -10.94
N ARG A 300 -10.59 8.59 -10.22
CA ARG A 300 -9.52 8.67 -9.22
C ARG A 300 -9.76 7.66 -8.11
N ASN A 301 -8.71 7.05 -7.61
CA ASN A 301 -8.75 6.18 -6.44
C ASN A 301 -7.88 6.79 -5.34
N PHE A 302 -8.34 6.62 -4.11
CA PHE A 302 -7.75 7.15 -2.91
C PHE A 302 -7.48 6.03 -1.92
N LEU A 303 -6.28 6.03 -1.35
CA LEU A 303 -5.94 5.26 -0.17
C LEU A 303 -5.56 6.24 0.93
N PHE A 304 -6.16 6.10 2.09
CA PHE A 304 -5.91 6.90 3.28
C PHE A 304 -5.31 6.00 4.36
N LEU A 305 -4.25 6.47 5.00
CA LEU A 305 -3.63 5.83 6.15
C LEU A 305 -3.75 6.78 7.33
N ASP A 306 -4.39 6.34 8.41
CA ASP A 306 -4.60 7.15 9.62
C ASP A 306 -3.27 7.38 10.36
N SER A 307 -2.51 6.31 10.52
CA SER A 307 -1.20 6.29 11.15
C SER A 307 -0.48 5.01 10.74
N VAL A 308 0.85 5.00 10.78
CA VAL A 308 1.64 3.79 10.50
C VAL A 308 2.56 3.49 11.67
N LEU A 309 2.46 2.29 12.22
CA LEU A 309 3.34 1.80 13.28
C LEU A 309 4.28 0.73 12.70
N ILE A 310 5.58 0.90 12.94
CA ILE A 310 6.60 -0.09 12.58
C ILE A 310 7.23 -0.59 13.87
N SER A 311 7.25 -1.90 14.06
CA SER A 311 7.83 -2.55 15.24
C SER A 311 8.69 -3.75 14.85
N VAL A 312 9.60 -4.14 15.75
CA VAL A 312 10.57 -5.23 15.57
C VAL A 312 10.77 -6.01 16.87
N ASP A 313 11.40 -7.17 16.78
CA ASP A 313 11.77 -8.02 17.92
C ASP A 313 13.23 -7.88 18.39
N TRP A 314 14.05 -7.06 17.72
CA TRP A 314 15.47 -6.84 17.99
C TRP A 314 15.86 -5.41 18.43
#